data_AF-A0A1R1CHC8-F1
#
_entry.id   AF-A0A1R1CHC8-F1
#
_cell.length_a   1.000
_cell.length_b   1.000
_cell.length_c   1.000
_cell.angle_alpha   90.00
_cell.angle_beta   90.00
_cell.angle_gamma   90.00
#
_symmetry.space_group_name_H-M   'P 1'
#
loop_
_entity.id
_entity.type
_entity.pdbx_description
1 polymer ?
#
loop_
_entity_poly.entity_id
_entity_poly.type
_entity_poly.pdbx_seq_one_letter_code
_entity_poly.pdbx_strand_id
1 'polypeptide(L)'
;MFMLMALKRNEKGLTLIELLAVLVIVGIIAAIAIPAIGGTIEKSKTKADTASELLITEAAVRYMIDSETATSSATTVSIDDLVSGGYLSAEPTFNKGGNTVSLSPTKTNGVWKVTISRTT
;
A
#
# COMPACT_ATOMS: atom_id res chain seq x y z
N MET A 1 -51.42 -42.60 33.13
CA MET A 1 -51.45 -41.18 33.54
C MET A 1 -50.02 -40.69 33.52
N PHE A 2 -49.64 -39.88 32.53
CA PHE A 2 -48.31 -39.28 32.44
C PHE A 2 -48.48 -37.76 32.41
N MET A 3 -47.96 -37.10 33.43
CA MET A 3 -47.94 -35.66 33.56
C MET A 3 -46.80 -35.11 32.70
N LEU A 4 -47.11 -34.34 31.66
CA LEU A 4 -46.11 -33.57 30.92
C LEU A 4 -45.87 -32.25 31.66
N MET A 5 -44.72 -32.14 32.33
CA MET A 5 -44.26 -30.88 32.90
C MET A 5 -43.89 -29.91 31.76
N ALA A 6 -44.64 -28.82 31.60
CA ALA A 6 -44.33 -27.77 30.65
C ALA A 6 -43.09 -26.97 31.10
N LEU A 7 -42.02 -27.04 30.31
CA LEU A 7 -40.82 -26.22 30.50
C LEU A 7 -41.14 -24.76 30.16
N LYS A 8 -41.29 -23.93 31.19
CA LYS A 8 -41.57 -22.49 31.04
C LYS A 8 -40.30 -21.78 30.59
N ARG A 9 -40.22 -21.40 29.31
CA ARG A 9 -39.12 -20.62 28.72
C ARG A 9 -39.14 -19.20 29.30
N ASN A 10 -38.08 -18.83 30.01
CA ASN A 10 -37.93 -17.51 30.64
C ASN A 10 -37.26 -16.56 29.64
N GLU A 11 -38.01 -16.09 28.65
CA GLU A 11 -37.51 -15.13 27.66
C GLU A 11 -37.62 -13.71 28.23
N LYS A 12 -36.58 -13.31 28.99
CA LYS A 12 -36.38 -11.90 29.33
C LYS A 12 -35.99 -11.16 28.05
N GLY A 13 -36.93 -10.45 27.44
CA GLY A 13 -36.68 -9.62 26.26
C GLY A 13 -35.81 -8.41 26.62
N LEU A 14 -34.87 -8.07 25.73
CA LEU A 14 -34.14 -6.81 25.80
C LEU A 14 -35.10 -5.65 25.56
N THR A 15 -34.91 -4.56 26.29
CA THR A 15 -35.71 -3.35 26.07
C THR A 15 -35.15 -2.52 24.91
N LEU A 16 -36.01 -1.77 24.20
CA LEU A 16 -35.55 -0.89 23.12
C LEU A 16 -34.59 0.21 23.61
N ILE A 17 -34.76 0.66 24.86
CA ILE A 17 -33.90 1.68 25.47
C ILE A 17 -32.48 1.17 25.69
N GLU A 18 -32.30 -0.12 26.05
CA GLU A 18 -30.98 -0.74 26.18
C GLU A 18 -30.26 -0.82 24.84
N LEU A 19 -30.96 -1.24 23.79
CA LEU A 19 -30.38 -1.26 22.44
C LEU A 19 -30.03 0.14 21.93
N LEU A 20 -30.85 1.14 22.27
CA LEU A 20 -30.61 2.53 21.89
C LEU A 20 -29.37 3.11 22.58
N ALA A 21 -29.19 2.86 23.89
CA ALA A 21 -28.00 3.31 24.61
C ALA A 21 -26.70 2.71 24.02
N VAL A 22 -26.72 1.43 23.63
CA VAL A 22 -25.57 0.77 23.00
C VAL A 22 -25.25 1.37 21.64
N LEU A 23 -26.26 1.62 20.80
CA LEU A 23 -26.07 2.22 19.48
C LEU A 23 -25.41 3.61 19.58
N VAL A 24 -25.81 4.41 20.56
CA VAL A 24 -25.23 5.73 20.80
C VAL A 24 -23.73 5.62 21.10
N ILE A 25 -23.34 4.70 21.99
CA ILE A 25 -21.92 4.50 22.35
C ILE A 25 -21.13 4.01 21.12
N VAL A 26 -21.63 3.01 20.39
CA VAL A 26 -20.99 2.50 19.17
C VAL A 26 -20.88 3.58 18.10
N GLY A 27 -21.90 4.43 17.94
CA GLY A 27 -21.91 5.54 17.00
C GLY A 27 -20.83 6.58 17.30
N ILE A 28 -20.65 6.95 18.57
CA ILE A 28 -19.59 7.88 19.00
C ILE A 28 -18.20 7.27 18.72
N ILE A 29 -17.99 6.00 19.05
CA ILE A 29 -16.72 5.31 18.80
C ILE A 29 -16.44 5.24 17.28
N ALA A 30 -17.43 4.85 16.48
CA ALA A 30 -17.30 4.73 15.03
C ALA A 30 -16.96 6.07 14.37
N ALA A 31 -17.57 7.18 14.82
CA ALA A 31 -17.31 8.51 14.30
C ALA A 31 -15.83 8.94 14.42
N ILE A 32 -15.14 8.52 15.50
CA ILE A 32 -13.71 8.83 15.71
C ILE A 32 -12.82 7.77 15.04
N ALA A 33 -13.19 6.49 15.13
CA ALA A 33 -12.35 5.38 14.68
C ALA A 33 -12.20 5.32 13.14
N ILE A 34 -13.28 5.52 12.39
CA ILE A 34 -13.29 5.43 10.93
C ILE A 34 -12.30 6.39 10.27
N PRO A 35 -12.32 7.72 10.53
CA PRO A 35 -11.38 8.65 9.91
C PRO A 35 -9.93 8.39 10.33
N ALA A 36 -9.69 7.96 11.58
CA ALA A 36 -8.35 7.65 12.09
C ALA A 36 -7.70 6.46 11.36
N ILE A 37 -8.47 5.39 11.10
CA ILE A 37 -7.99 4.21 10.38
C ILE A 37 -7.77 4.51 8.90
N GLY A 38 -8.72 5.18 8.24
CA GLY A 38 -8.61 5.53 6.82
C GLY A 38 -7.37 6.37 6.50
N GLY A 39 -7.09 7.39 7.31
CA GLY A 39 -5.90 8.23 7.14
C GLY A 39 -4.58 7.47 7.36
N THR A 40 -4.56 6.47 8.24
CA THR A 40 -3.38 5.64 8.51
C THR A 40 -3.08 4.66 7.38
N ILE A 41 -4.13 4.09 6.78
CA ILE A 41 -4.00 3.19 5.63
C ILE A 41 -3.43 3.95 4.43
N GLU A 42 -3.97 5.14 4.11
CA GLU A 42 -3.48 5.95 2.99
C GLU A 42 -2.00 6.34 3.19
N LYS A 43 -1.62 6.78 4.41
CA LYS A 43 -0.22 7.07 4.73
C LYS A 43 0.68 5.85 4.58
N SER A 44 0.22 4.67 4.97
CA SER A 44 0.98 3.42 4.86
C SER A 44 1.17 3.03 3.40
N LYS A 45 0.14 3.19 2.56
CA LYS A 45 0.21 2.99 1.11
C LYS A 45 1.22 3.94 0.46
N THR A 46 1.15 5.23 0.75
CA THR A 46 2.11 6.22 0.22
C THR A 46 3.54 5.89 0.65
N LYS A 47 3.75 5.49 1.92
CA LYS A 47 5.08 5.08 2.40
C LYS A 47 5.60 3.84 1.70
N ALA A 48 4.73 2.85 1.45
CA ALA A 48 5.10 1.65 0.71
C ALA A 48 5.51 2.02 -0.73
N ASP A 49 4.75 2.88 -1.40
CA ASP A 49 5.07 3.34 -2.74
C ASP A 49 6.40 4.10 -2.78
N THR A 50 6.67 5.01 -1.84
CA THR A 50 7.96 5.72 -1.73
C THR A 50 9.13 4.76 -1.47
N ALA A 51 8.93 3.72 -0.65
CA ALA A 51 9.96 2.71 -0.42
C ALA A 51 10.26 1.91 -1.69
N SER A 52 9.23 1.53 -2.45
CA SER A 52 9.39 0.88 -3.76
C SER A 52 10.15 1.76 -4.75
N GLU A 53 9.84 3.06 -4.83
CA GLU A 53 10.57 4.01 -5.68
C GLU A 53 12.05 4.11 -5.33
N LEU A 54 12.38 4.10 -4.03
CA LEU A 54 13.76 4.10 -3.56
C LEU A 54 14.49 2.81 -3.98
N LEU A 55 13.86 1.64 -3.80
CA LEU A 55 14.44 0.36 -4.19
C LEU A 55 14.75 0.31 -5.70
N ILE A 56 13.82 0.77 -6.53
CA ILE A 56 14.01 0.82 -7.99
C ILE A 56 15.12 1.81 -8.35
N THR A 57 15.17 2.97 -7.69
CA THR A 57 16.22 3.97 -7.93
C THR A 57 17.60 3.39 -7.61
N GLU A 58 17.75 2.70 -6.47
CA GLU A 58 19.00 2.03 -6.12
C GLU A 58 19.37 0.93 -7.11
N ALA A 59 18.40 0.10 -7.53
CA ALA A 59 18.61 -0.93 -8.53
C ALA A 59 19.08 -0.33 -9.87
N ALA A 60 18.45 0.76 -10.32
CA ALA A 60 18.83 1.48 -11.53
C ALA A 60 20.24 2.07 -11.44
N VAL A 61 20.61 2.68 -10.32
CA VAL A 61 21.97 3.19 -10.12
C VAL A 61 22.99 2.06 -10.15
N ARG A 62 22.71 0.91 -9.52
CA ARG A 62 23.59 -0.27 -9.57
C ARG A 62 23.76 -0.79 -11.00
N TYR A 63 22.66 -0.93 -11.74
CA TYR A 63 22.68 -1.33 -13.15
C TYR A 63 23.50 -0.38 -14.02
N MET A 64 23.39 0.93 -13.81
CA MET A 64 24.16 1.94 -14.53
C MET A 64 25.66 1.95 -14.20
N ILE A 65 26.02 1.58 -12.96
CA ILE A 65 27.43 1.42 -12.57
C ILE A 65 28.04 0.21 -13.26
N ASP A 66 27.31 -0.91 -13.29
CA ASP A 66 27.81 -2.18 -13.82
C ASP A 66 27.84 -2.23 -15.35
N SER A 67 26.82 -1.67 -16.00
CA SER A 67 26.67 -1.73 -17.46
C SER A 67 27.50 -0.69 -18.22
N GLU A 68 28.28 0.14 -17.50
CA GLU A 68 29.08 1.26 -18.03
C GLU A 68 28.33 2.15 -19.05
N THR A 69 26.99 2.12 -19.03
CA THR A 69 26.08 2.77 -20.00
C THR A 69 25.94 4.27 -19.71
N ALA A 70 27.00 4.84 -19.17
CA ALA A 70 27.11 6.20 -18.68
C ALA A 70 27.42 7.17 -19.82
N THR A 71 26.51 7.31 -20.78
CA THR A 71 26.55 8.46 -21.67
C THR A 71 25.78 9.62 -21.02
N SER A 72 26.21 10.86 -21.28
CA SER A 72 25.56 12.10 -20.78
C SER A 72 24.12 12.29 -21.29
N SER A 73 23.55 11.30 -21.99
CA SER A 73 22.23 11.28 -22.57
C SER A 73 21.35 10.31 -21.80
N ALA A 74 20.18 10.78 -21.39
CA ALA A 74 19.20 9.99 -20.65
C ALA A 74 18.91 8.67 -21.39
N THR A 75 19.42 7.56 -20.88
CA THR A 75 19.10 6.22 -21.37
C THR A 75 17.86 5.77 -20.61
N THR A 76 16.78 5.47 -21.32
CA THR A 76 15.58 4.90 -20.67
C THR A 76 15.88 3.45 -20.29
N VAL A 77 15.80 3.15 -18.99
CA VAL A 77 15.93 1.81 -18.42
C VAL A 77 14.54 1.34 -18.00
N SER A 78 14.15 0.15 -18.42
CA SER A 78 12.87 -0.45 -18.03
C SER A 78 13.02 -1.27 -16.75
N ILE A 79 11.93 -1.49 -16.01
CA ILE A 79 11.98 -2.37 -14.83
C ILE A 79 12.34 -3.81 -15.23
N ASP A 80 11.91 -4.26 -16.42
CA ASP A 80 12.25 -5.59 -16.94
C ASP A 80 13.77 -5.79 -17.04
N ASP A 81 14.51 -4.77 -17.48
CA ASP A 81 15.98 -4.82 -17.57
C ASP A 81 16.61 -5.01 -16.17
N LEU A 82 16.02 -4.41 -15.13
CA LEU A 82 16.49 -4.54 -13.75
C LEU A 82 16.16 -5.92 -13.15
N VAL A 83 15.02 -6.49 -13.52
CA VAL A 83 14.63 -7.84 -13.09
C VAL A 83 15.48 -8.89 -13.79
N SER A 84 15.60 -8.79 -15.12
CA SER A 84 16.44 -9.66 -15.95
C SER A 84 17.92 -9.56 -15.59
N GLY A 85 18.39 -8.36 -15.25
CA GLY A 85 19.76 -8.11 -14.76
C GLY A 85 20.00 -8.54 -13.31
N GLY A 86 18.98 -9.00 -12.59
CA GLY A 86 19.12 -9.48 -11.20
C GLY A 86 19.29 -8.37 -10.15
N TYR A 87 19.13 -7.10 -10.52
CA TYR A 87 19.18 -5.97 -9.58
C TYR A 87 17.87 -5.81 -8.81
N LEU A 88 16.79 -6.46 -9.29
CA LEU A 88 15.50 -6.50 -8.64
C LEU A 88 14.90 -7.91 -8.72
N SER A 89 14.35 -8.41 -7.62
CA SER A 89 13.80 -9.78 -7.59
C SER A 89 12.44 -9.92 -8.29
N ALA A 90 11.66 -8.83 -8.37
CA ALA A 90 10.37 -8.78 -9.02
C ALA A 90 9.95 -7.32 -9.27
N GLU A 91 9.07 -7.09 -10.22
CA GLU A 91 8.47 -5.78 -10.44
C GLU A 91 7.63 -5.34 -9.21
N PRO A 92 7.92 -4.16 -8.62
CA PRO A 92 7.23 -3.70 -7.44
C PRO A 92 5.84 -3.17 -7.81
N THR A 93 4.85 -3.58 -7.05
CA THR A 93 3.47 -3.14 -7.22
C THR A 93 3.23 -1.82 -6.50
N PHE A 94 2.61 -0.86 -7.16
CA PHE A 94 2.26 0.43 -6.56
C PHE A 94 0.79 0.52 -6.20
N ASN A 95 0.50 1.18 -5.08
CA ASN A 95 -0.86 1.34 -4.55
C ASN A 95 -1.62 2.50 -5.21
N LYS A 96 -0.93 3.55 -5.63
CA LYS A 96 -1.49 4.56 -6.56
C LYS A 96 -0.93 4.35 -7.96
N GLY A 97 -1.83 4.33 -8.95
CA GLY A 97 -1.62 3.83 -10.31
C GLY A 97 -0.36 4.29 -11.08
N GLY A 98 -0.11 3.55 -12.15
CA GLY A 98 1.07 3.61 -13.00
C GLY A 98 1.83 2.29 -12.93
N ASN A 99 1.35 1.28 -13.67
CA ASN A 99 1.99 -0.05 -13.73
C ASN A 99 3.26 -0.06 -14.58
N THR A 100 3.60 1.05 -15.23
CA THR A 100 4.82 1.16 -16.03
C THR A 100 5.63 2.32 -15.49
N VAL A 101 6.73 1.98 -14.82
CA VAL A 101 7.75 2.94 -14.39
C VAL A 101 8.89 2.90 -15.39
N SER A 102 9.07 4.00 -16.10
CA SER A 102 10.27 4.21 -16.92
C SER A 102 11.28 5.01 -16.12
N LEU A 103 12.53 4.53 -16.12
CA LEU A 103 13.63 5.13 -15.38
C LEU A 103 14.51 5.87 -16.37
N SER A 104 14.72 7.16 -16.12
CA SER A 104 15.68 7.96 -16.88
C SER A 104 16.85 8.35 -15.97
N PRO A 105 17.87 7.49 -15.82
CA PRO A 105 19.13 7.83 -15.20
C PRO A 105 19.84 8.94 -15.99
N THR A 106 20.30 9.97 -15.28
CA THR A 106 21.15 11.04 -15.79
C THR A 106 22.34 11.20 -14.86
N LYS A 107 23.54 11.27 -15.42
CA LYS A 107 24.76 11.59 -14.67
C LYS A 107 25.05 13.08 -14.81
N THR A 108 25.06 13.81 -13.70
CA THR A 108 25.43 15.24 -13.68
C THR A 108 26.53 15.43 -12.65
N ASN A 109 27.70 15.93 -13.07
CA ASN A 109 28.86 16.17 -12.20
C ASN A 109 29.26 14.95 -11.34
N GLY A 110 29.18 13.73 -11.89
CA GLY A 110 29.52 12.50 -11.19
C GLY A 110 28.44 11.93 -10.27
N VAL A 111 27.30 12.62 -10.11
CA VAL A 111 26.15 12.14 -9.32
C VAL A 111 25.10 11.55 -10.25
N TRP A 112 24.63 10.34 -9.93
CA TRP A 112 23.51 9.70 -10.61
C TRP A 112 22.17 10.25 -10.08
N LYS A 113 21.31 10.68 -10.99
CA LYS A 113 19.91 11.02 -10.70
C LYS A 113 19.02 10.11 -11.53
N VAL A 114 18.05 9.45 -10.90
CA VAL A 114 17.05 8.63 -11.61
C VAL A 114 15.72 9.35 -11.53
N THR A 115 15.10 9.61 -12.68
CA THR A 115 13.73 10.13 -12.74
C THR A 115 12.78 8.99 -13.03
N ILE A 116 11.81 8.79 -12.14
CA ILE A 116 10.73 7.81 -12.27
C ILE A 116 9.58 8.50 -13.01
N SER A 117 9.28 8.04 -14.22
CA SER A 117 8.08 8.46 -14.96
C SER A 117 7.04 7.36 -14.86
N ARG A 118 5.84 7.71 -14.38
CA ARG A 118 4.69 6.81 -14.29
C ARG A 118 3.75 7.13 -15.45
N THR A 119 3.51 6.17 -16.32
CA THR A 119 2.44 6.29 -17.33
C THR A 119 1.17 5.69 -16.75
N THR A 120 0.09 6.49 -16.70
CA THR A 120 -1.27 6.05 -16.33
C THR A 120 -1.79 4.99 -17.27
#